data_AF-A0A6I4RF84-F1
#
_entry.id   AF-A0A6I4RF84-F1
#
_cell.length_a   1.000
_cell.length_b   1.000
_cell.length_c   1.000
_cell.angle_alpha   90.00
_cell.angle_beta   90.00
_cell.angle_gamma   90.00
#
_symmetry.space_group_name_H-M   'P 1'
#
loop_
_entity.id
_entity.type
_entity.pdbx_description
1 polymer ?
#
loop_
_entity_poly.entity_id
_entity_poly.type
_entity_poly.pdbx_seq_one_letter_code
_entity_poly.pdbx_strand_id
1 'polypeptide(L)'
;MIKVSVLYPNHSGVQFDFGYYCGPHMLLVRECLGEACQGIAVDQGLAGGEPGRPAPYVAVGHLFFASLEAFQRSFAPHAERIMADLANFTDAQPLVQISEVRESAC
;
A
#
# COMPACT_ATOMS: atom_id res chain seq x y z
N MET A 1 -14.55 9.71 3.33
CA MET A 1 -13.17 9.19 3.49
C MET A 1 -12.87 8.24 2.34
N ILE A 2 -11.64 8.27 1.83
CA ILE A 2 -11.17 7.34 0.81
C ILE A 2 -10.08 6.42 1.39
N LYS A 3 -9.93 5.25 0.77
CA LYS A 3 -8.82 4.31 0.98
C LYS A 3 -8.07 4.15 -0.32
N VAL A 4 -6.79 4.49 -0.33
CA VAL A 4 -5.86 4.19 -1.42
C VAL A 4 -5.20 2.86 -1.08
N SER A 5 -5.45 1.85 -1.91
CA SER A 5 -4.87 0.51 -1.76
C SER A 5 -3.77 0.31 -2.78
N VAL A 6 -2.61 -0.13 -2.31
CA VAL A 6 -1.46 -0.50 -3.14
C VAL A 6 -1.34 -2.02 -3.06
N LEU A 7 -1.70 -2.69 -4.14
CA LEU A 7 -1.88 -4.14 -4.23
C LEU A 7 -0.66 -4.72 -4.95
N TYR A 8 0.15 -5.54 -4.28
CA TYR A 8 1.34 -6.16 -4.87
C TYR A 8 1.01 -7.58 -5.34
N PRO A 9 0.84 -7.83 -6.66
CA PRO A 9 0.44 -9.14 -7.16
C PRO A 9 1.43 -10.22 -6.75
N ASN A 10 0.91 -11.37 -6.34
CA ASN A 10 1.73 -12.53 -6.01
C ASN A 10 2.07 -13.30 -7.31
N HIS A 11 3.28 -13.85 -7.38
CA HIS A 11 3.69 -14.79 -8.42
C HIS A 11 4.77 -15.73 -7.89
N SER A 12 5.05 -16.80 -8.64
CA SER A 12 6.14 -17.71 -8.29
C SER A 12 7.45 -16.95 -8.20
N GLY A 13 8.15 -17.05 -7.06
CA GLY A 13 9.43 -16.40 -6.82
C GLY A 13 9.36 -14.88 -6.60
N VAL A 14 8.18 -14.30 -6.34
CA VAL A 14 8.07 -12.88 -5.98
C VAL A 14 8.98 -12.55 -4.80
N GLN A 15 9.73 -11.46 -4.92
CA GLN A 15 10.55 -10.95 -3.84
C GLN A 15 9.79 -9.86 -3.10
N PHE A 16 9.69 -10.00 -1.78
CA PHE A 16 9.06 -9.00 -0.94
C PHE A 16 9.70 -8.97 0.45
N ASP A 17 10.41 -7.90 0.77
CA ASP A 17 11.00 -7.65 2.08
C ASP A 17 10.00 -6.90 2.97
N PHE A 18 9.30 -7.64 3.84
CA PHE A 18 8.37 -7.06 4.80
C PHE A 18 9.05 -6.22 5.88
N GLY A 19 10.32 -6.49 6.21
CA GLY A 19 11.08 -5.69 7.17
C GLY A 19 11.35 -4.30 6.62
N TYR A 20 11.79 -4.21 5.36
CA TYR A 20 11.97 -2.93 4.67
C TYR A 20 10.62 -2.24 4.43
N TYR A 21 9.61 -2.97 3.96
CA TYR A 21 8.30 -2.43 3.65
C TYR A 21 7.61 -1.83 4.89
N CYS A 22 7.50 -2.58 5.98
CA CYS A 22 6.84 -2.12 7.20
C CYS A 22 7.67 -1.11 8.01
N GLY A 23 8.99 -1.03 7.76
CA GLY A 23 9.92 -0.12 8.42
C GLY A 23 10.26 1.09 7.54
N PRO A 24 11.46 1.13 6.91
CA PRO A 24 11.93 2.24 6.09
C PRO A 24 10.90 2.80 5.10
N HIS A 25 10.23 1.95 4.33
CA HIS A 25 9.28 2.41 3.31
C HIS A 25 8.06 3.09 3.96
N MET A 26 7.44 2.48 4.98
CA MET A 26 6.32 3.12 5.68
C MET A 26 6.73 4.38 6.45
N LEU A 27 7.98 4.49 6.93
CA LEU A 27 8.49 5.74 7.49
C LEU A 27 8.55 6.84 6.41
N LEU A 28 9.15 6.54 5.25
CA LEU A 28 9.19 7.44 4.10
C LEU A 28 7.79 7.91 3.69
N VAL A 29 6.83 6.99 3.59
CA VAL A 29 5.43 7.31 3.24
C VAL A 29 4.81 8.25 4.27
N ARG A 30 5.04 8.02 5.57
CA ARG A 30 4.54 8.91 6.64
C ARG A 30 5.16 10.30 6.57
N GLU A 31 6.47 10.39 6.35
CA GLU A 31 7.18 11.67 6.21
C GLU A 31 6.69 12.48 5.01
N CYS A 32 6.46 11.81 3.86
CA CYS A 32 5.97 12.47 2.65
C CYS A 32 4.52 12.94 2.77
N LEU A 33 3.65 12.14 3.39
CA LEU A 33 2.22 12.43 3.39
C LEU A 33 1.75 13.23 4.61
N GLY A 34 2.49 13.18 5.71
CA GLY A 34 2.17 13.89 6.95
C GLY A 34 0.73 13.66 7.41
N GLU A 35 0.11 14.73 7.92
CA GLU A 35 -1.26 14.69 8.47
C GLU A 35 -2.35 14.43 7.42
N ALA A 36 -2.05 14.53 6.12
CA ALA A 36 -3.02 14.21 5.07
C ALA A 36 -3.36 12.70 5.08
N CYS A 37 -2.39 11.85 5.43
CA CYS A 37 -2.62 10.42 5.61
C CYS A 37 -3.11 10.13 7.03
N GLN A 38 -4.42 9.90 7.14
CA GLN A 38 -5.12 9.77 8.42
C GLN A 38 -4.97 8.38 9.05
N GLY A 39 -4.44 7.42 8.30
CA GLY A 39 -4.24 6.06 8.77
C GLY A 39 -3.48 5.23 7.76
N ILE A 40 -2.78 4.22 8.25
CA ILE A 40 -2.05 3.23 7.45
C ILE A 40 -2.36 1.84 7.99
N ALA A 41 -2.67 0.91 7.09
CA ALA A 41 -2.67 -0.53 7.38
C ALA A 41 -1.83 -1.28 6.35
N VAL A 42 -1.22 -2.38 6.78
CA VAL A 42 -0.41 -3.26 5.94
C VAL A 42 -0.88 -4.68 6.17
N ASP A 43 -1.27 -5.33 5.08
CA ASP A 43 -1.70 -6.71 5.08
C ASP A 43 -0.63 -7.57 4.39
N GLN A 44 -0.23 -8.67 5.04
CA GLN A 44 0.57 -9.72 4.42
C GLN A 44 -0.36 -10.81 3.88
N GLY A 45 -0.18 -11.20 2.62
CA GLY A 45 -0.94 -12.26 1.99
C GLY A 45 -0.66 -13.62 2.63
N LEU A 46 -1.72 -14.26 3.16
CA LEU A 46 -1.62 -15.58 3.79
C LEU A 46 -2.17 -16.70 2.89
N ALA A 47 -3.35 -16.51 2.30
CA ALA A 47 -4.02 -17.49 1.45
C ALA A 47 -5.04 -16.81 0.52
N GLY A 48 -5.48 -17.56 -0.50
CA GLY A 48 -6.64 -17.23 -1.33
C GLY A 48 -7.95 -17.73 -0.71
N GLY A 49 -9.06 -17.55 -1.45
CA GLY A 49 -10.40 -17.93 -0.96
C GLY A 49 -10.69 -19.44 -0.92
N GLU A 50 -9.85 -20.26 -1.53
CA GLU A 50 -9.99 -21.73 -1.52
C GLU A 50 -8.83 -22.39 -0.76
N PRO A 51 -9.06 -23.56 -0.14
CA PRO A 51 -8.00 -24.29 0.55
C PRO A 51 -6.77 -24.53 -0.32
N GLY A 52 -5.60 -24.19 0.20
CA GLY A 52 -4.31 -24.38 -0.48
C GLY A 52 -4.02 -23.41 -1.62
N ARG A 53 -4.90 -22.46 -1.94
CA ARG A 53 -4.60 -21.40 -2.92
C ARG A 53 -3.73 -20.33 -2.27
N PRO A 54 -2.66 -19.86 -2.95
CA PRO A 54 -1.87 -18.74 -2.45
C PRO A 54 -2.70 -17.45 -2.47
N ALA A 55 -2.31 -16.48 -1.64
CA ALA A 55 -2.91 -15.15 -1.70
C ALA A 55 -2.69 -14.52 -3.09
N PRO A 56 -3.70 -13.85 -3.67
CA PRO A 56 -3.54 -13.19 -4.97
C PRO A 56 -2.56 -12.01 -4.93
N TYR A 57 -2.37 -11.42 -3.75
CA TYR A 57 -1.41 -10.36 -3.49
C TYR A 57 -0.48 -10.79 -2.37
N VAL A 58 0.83 -10.58 -2.54
CA VAL A 58 1.82 -10.88 -1.50
C VAL A 58 1.71 -9.89 -0.34
N ALA A 59 1.41 -8.62 -0.65
CA ALA A 59 1.15 -7.58 0.32
C ALA A 59 0.08 -6.61 -0.20
N VAL A 60 -0.62 -5.96 0.73
CA VAL A 60 -1.50 -4.82 0.42
C VAL A 60 -1.23 -3.69 1.41
N GLY A 61 -0.88 -2.51 0.89
CA GLY A 61 -0.83 -1.28 1.66
C GLY A 61 -2.16 -0.54 1.57
N HIS A 62 -2.63 0.02 2.68
CA HIS A 62 -3.83 0.85 2.74
C HIS A 62 -3.51 2.19 3.38
N LEU A 63 -3.79 3.27 2.66
CA LEU A 63 -3.62 4.64 3.10
C LEU A 63 -4.98 5.35 3.12
N PHE A 64 -5.33 5.98 4.23
CA PHE A 64 -6.63 6.62 4.42
C PHE A 64 -6.52 8.15 4.30
N PHE A 65 -7.45 8.77 3.57
CA PHE A 65 -7.49 10.22 3.36
C PHE A 65 -8.92 10.75 3.46
N ALA A 66 -9.06 12.03 3.79
CA ALA A 66 -10.37 12.69 3.85
C ALA A 66 -11.09 12.69 2.49
N SER A 67 -10.35 12.94 1.40
CA SER A 67 -10.85 13.04 0.03
C SER A 67 -9.79 12.67 -1.01
N LEU A 68 -10.22 12.49 -2.27
CA LEU A 68 -9.31 12.30 -3.42
C LEU A 68 -8.37 13.49 -3.62
N GLU A 69 -8.88 14.71 -3.48
CA GLU A 69 -8.10 15.94 -3.61
C GLU A 69 -7.00 16.03 -2.55
N ALA A 70 -7.30 15.64 -1.31
CA ALA A 70 -6.31 15.60 -0.22
C ALA A 70 -5.17 14.63 -0.56
N PHE A 71 -5.50 13.41 -1.02
CA PHE A 71 -4.52 12.43 -1.47
C PHE A 71 -3.66 12.97 -2.62
N GLN A 72 -4.28 13.49 -3.68
CA GLN A 72 -3.55 13.97 -4.86
C GLN A 72 -2.59 15.10 -4.53
N ARG A 73 -3.01 16.06 -3.71
CA ARG A 73 -2.16 17.18 -3.28
C ARG A 73 -1.00 16.74 -2.40
N SER A 74 -1.22 15.80 -1.47
CA SER A 74 -0.15 15.32 -0.59
C SER A 74 0.81 14.36 -1.31
N PHE A 75 0.30 13.53 -2.23
CA PHE A 75 1.10 12.48 -2.88
C PHE A 75 1.88 12.99 -4.08
N ALA A 76 1.29 13.82 -4.95
CA ALA A 76 1.91 14.21 -6.22
C ALA A 76 3.33 14.80 -6.09
N PRO A 77 3.64 15.68 -5.11
CA PRO A 77 5.00 16.20 -4.92
C PRO A 77 6.06 15.15 -4.54
N HIS A 78 5.61 13.99 -4.04
CA HIS A 78 6.46 12.93 -3.51
C HIS A 78 6.38 11.61 -4.28
N ALA A 79 5.55 11.56 -5.32
CA ALA A 79 5.25 10.35 -6.08
C ALA A 79 6.53 9.68 -6.61
N GLU A 80 7.42 10.44 -7.25
CA GLU A 80 8.68 9.91 -7.80
C GLU A 80 9.56 9.29 -6.71
N ARG A 81 9.70 9.97 -5.56
CA ARG A 81 10.50 9.48 -4.42
C ARG A 81 9.93 8.19 -3.85
N ILE A 82 8.61 8.10 -3.68
CA ILE A 82 7.95 6.90 -3.15
C ILE A 82 8.04 5.74 -4.15
N MET A 83 7.84 6.01 -5.44
CA MET A 83 7.91 4.98 -6.48
C MET A 83 9.33 4.45 -6.70
N ALA A 84 10.35 5.30 -6.57
CA ALA A 84 11.75 4.89 -6.67
C ALA A 84 12.18 3.96 -5.53
N ASP A 85 11.53 4.05 -4.36
CA ASP A 85 11.84 3.22 -3.19
C ASP A 85 11.31 1.78 -3.31
N LEU A 86 10.42 1.49 -4.27
CA LEU A 86 9.83 0.15 -4.46
C LEU A 86 10.90 -0.93 -4.70
N ALA A 87 11.91 -0.61 -5.51
CA ALA A 87 12.97 -1.54 -5.87
C ALA A 87 13.83 -1.99 -4.66
N ASN A 88 13.73 -1.30 -3.52
CA ASN A 88 14.45 -1.67 -2.31
C ASN A 88 13.83 -2.86 -1.56
N PHE A 89 12.56 -3.17 -1.82
CA PHE A 89 11.87 -4.25 -1.09
C PHE A 89 11.09 -5.22 -1.96
N THR A 90 10.79 -4.90 -3.23
CA THR A 90 10.04 -5.84 -4.08
C THR A 90 10.36 -5.70 -5.56
N ASP A 91 10.21 -6.79 -6.29
CA ASP A 91 10.19 -6.84 -7.75
C ASP A 91 8.76 -6.80 -8.33
N ALA A 92 7.73 -6.86 -7.47
CA ALA A 92 6.34 -6.80 -7.89
C ALA A 92 5.97 -5.38 -8.36
N GLN A 93 5.26 -5.29 -9.49
CA GLN A 93 4.64 -4.05 -9.94
C GLN A 93 3.28 -3.87 -9.26
N PRO A 94 3.11 -2.87 -8.38
CA PRO A 94 1.86 -2.71 -7.68
C PRO A 94 0.75 -2.15 -8.57
N LEU A 95 -0.48 -2.54 -8.25
CA LEU A 95 -1.70 -1.90 -8.74
C LEU A 95 -2.22 -0.93 -7.69
N VAL A 96 -2.67 0.24 -8.13
CA VAL A 96 -3.28 1.23 -7.24
C VAL A 96 -4.80 1.25 -7.44
N GLN A 97 -5.53 1.11 -6.35
CA GLN A 97 -6.98 1.26 -6.32
C GLN A 97 -7.37 2.34 -5.32
N ILE A 98 -8.12 3.34 -5.78
CA ILE A 98 -8.70 4.36 -4.91
C ILE A 98 -10.16 4.01 -4.69
N SER A 99 -10.56 3.87 -3.44
CA SER A 99 -11.90 3.43 -3.06
C SER A 99 -12.54 4.44 -2.12
N GLU A 100 -13.84 4.63 -2.26
CA GLU A 100 -14.63 5.27 -1.21
C GLU A 100 -14.93 4.25 -0.11
N VAL A 101 -14.65 4.60 1.15
CA VAL A 101 -14.95 3.71 2.29
C VAL A 101 -16.45 3.82 2.58
N ARG A 102 -17.19 2.74 2.33
CA ARG A 102 -18.63 2.66 2.57
C ARG A 102 -18.97 2.19 3.98
N GLU A 103 -18.11 1.37 4.57
CA GLU A 103 -18.25 0.80 5.90
C GLU A 103 -16.84 0.53 6.48
N SER A 104 -16.65 0.84 7.75
CA SER A 104 -15.45 0.51 8.53
C SER A 104 -15.87 0.36 9.99
N ALA A 105 -15.38 -0.68 10.66
CA ALA A 105 -15.59 -0.80 12.11
C ALA A 105 -14.85 0.34 12.83
N CYS A 106 -15.47 0.86 13.90
CA CYS A 106 -14.86 1.81 14.83
C CYS A 106 -13.91 1.10 15.79
#